data_AF-A0A7X9IXG7-F1
#
_entry.id   AF-A0A7X9IXG7-F1
#
_cell.length_a   1.000
_cell.length_b   1.000
_cell.length_c   1.000
_cell.angle_alpha   90.00
_cell.angle_beta   90.00
_cell.angle_gamma   90.00
#
_symmetry.space_group_name_H-M   'P 1'
#
loop_
_entity.id
_entity.type
_entity.pdbx_description
1 polymer ?
#
loop_
_entity_poly.entity_id
_entity_poly.type
_entity_poly.pdbx_seq_one_letter_code
_entity_poly.pdbx_strand_id
1 'polypeptide(L)'
;MMGKDIERNRAARWLVVLALGAGCAAGADDDNVLDVRETSDAIDGDAPPADLGETEDGPDGDADAGADADADTTDVVPDGPPCTTTAECDDYDPCNGLETCVAGHCATGPSPCDDGIACTTDACTATATSYTCEHILVHTACPEFELCRPDVGCIEIPCTTSEDCDNGNDCDGRETCHPTVALCMAGLPMICELPHARSRCVAGECVFIECLPGWWNLDGDTSNGCEVACDHDPRGMTDEPDDGFEDQNCDGIDGTVEDGVFVADDGSAFVSGTRDDPFNSINAGIQAARAAGLRFVYVSAGNYLEAVSLADGVQVHGGYLRRSGWTRDGTLAVVRGPRTGALLADSLTTGALVEYLRIESADALVPGQSSHAVVLSSARGVRIRRSEIVAGNGAAGAPGLNAGAAGPNGGNGVSGPAGYEDDSYFYCAGNTPDPPAYQEGGAACAAGVSNAGGTGGRACKTNSGPCAGNPGGTGGAGDVTGGAGGTPVSGGVGASIGILLIASELATEAV
;
A
#
# COMPACT_ATOMS: atom_id res chain seq x y z
N MET A 1 -53.56 -8.54 0.80
CA MET A 1 -52.53 -9.56 1.08
C MET A 1 -51.25 -9.02 0.43
N MET A 2 -50.44 -8.22 1.12
CA MET A 2 -49.34 -8.59 2.06
C MET A 2 -48.27 -9.46 1.38
N GLY A 3 -46.96 -9.19 1.42
CA GLY A 3 -46.13 -8.16 2.07
C GLY A 3 -45.13 -7.55 1.04
N LYS A 4 -44.51 -6.37 1.21
CA LYS A 4 -43.70 -5.81 2.32
C LYS A 4 -42.48 -6.67 2.67
N ASP A 5 -41.40 -6.45 1.94
CA ASP A 5 -40.04 -6.42 2.50
C ASP A 5 -39.39 -5.09 2.09
N ILE A 6 -39.39 -4.16 3.05
CA ILE A 6 -38.62 -2.92 3.01
C ILE A 6 -37.36 -3.25 3.79
N GLU A 7 -36.26 -3.58 3.10
CA GLU A 7 -34.95 -3.59 3.73
C GLU A 7 -34.57 -2.14 4.05
N ARG A 8 -34.63 -1.87 5.34
CA ARG A 8 -34.35 -0.56 5.93
C ARG A 8 -32.83 -0.46 6.10
N ASN A 9 -32.12 -0.13 5.02
CA ASN A 9 -30.73 0.31 5.13
C ASN A 9 -30.70 1.62 5.92
N ARG A 10 -30.45 1.50 7.22
CA ARG A 10 -30.13 2.63 8.09
C ARG A 10 -28.72 3.09 7.71
N ALA A 11 -28.63 3.97 6.72
CA ALA A 11 -27.48 4.84 6.57
C ALA A 11 -27.36 5.63 7.89
N ALA A 12 -26.42 5.21 8.72
CA ALA A 12 -26.14 5.90 9.95
C ALA A 12 -25.37 7.17 9.59
N ARG A 13 -26.09 8.30 9.52
CA ARG A 13 -25.51 9.64 9.48
C ARG A 13 -24.80 9.84 10.83
N TRP A 14 -23.47 9.71 10.82
CA TRP A 14 -22.63 10.04 11.96
C TRP A 14 -21.90 11.36 11.72
N LEU A 15 -21.68 12.05 12.82
CA LEU A 15 -21.40 13.48 12.93
C LEU A 15 -19.91 13.76 12.63
N VAL A 16 -19.63 14.52 11.57
CA VAL A 16 -18.34 15.22 11.41
C VAL A 16 -18.24 16.24 12.54
N VAL A 17 -17.33 16.05 13.49
CA VAL A 17 -17.05 17.07 14.51
C VAL A 17 -16.15 18.14 13.91
N LEU A 18 -16.77 19.09 13.19
CA LEU A 18 -16.20 20.40 12.92
C LEU A 18 -16.07 21.13 14.27
N ALA A 19 -14.88 21.15 14.86
CA ALA A 19 -14.57 22.02 15.98
C ALA A 19 -14.36 23.46 15.45
N LEU A 20 -15.45 24.12 15.07
CA LEU A 20 -15.46 25.57 14.82
C LEU A 20 -15.24 26.28 16.16
N GLY A 21 -14.02 26.79 16.36
CA GLY A 21 -13.78 27.83 17.36
C GLY A 21 -14.70 29.00 17.07
N ALA A 22 -15.45 29.44 18.07
CA ALA A 22 -16.51 30.43 17.92
C ALA A 22 -16.00 31.76 17.31
N GLY A 23 -16.41 32.00 16.05
CA GLY A 23 -16.31 33.26 15.33
C GLY A 23 -17.12 33.13 14.04
N CYS A 24 -18.35 33.63 14.03
CA CYS A 24 -19.21 33.60 12.83
C CYS A 24 -18.64 34.50 11.72
N ALA A 25 -18.24 33.89 10.61
CA ALA A 25 -18.34 34.46 9.27
C ALA A 25 -18.54 33.33 8.25
N ALA A 26 -19.63 33.39 7.48
CA ALA A 26 -19.97 32.37 6.47
C ALA A 26 -19.21 32.66 5.17
N GLY A 27 -18.43 31.67 4.71
CA GLY A 27 -17.72 31.69 3.43
C GLY A 27 -16.39 30.93 3.51
N ALA A 28 -16.44 29.60 3.62
CA ALA A 28 -15.26 28.74 3.50
C ALA A 28 -15.40 27.92 2.22
N ASP A 29 -14.58 28.24 1.21
CA ASP A 29 -14.32 27.36 0.06
C ASP A 29 -13.31 26.30 0.55
N ASP A 30 -13.79 25.32 1.30
CA ASP A 30 -12.99 24.18 1.75
C ASP A 30 -13.02 23.08 0.67
N ASP A 31 -12.20 23.22 -0.38
CA ASP A 31 -12.11 22.26 -1.51
C ASP A 31 -11.42 20.91 -1.15
N ASN A 32 -11.26 20.60 0.15
CA ASN A 32 -10.64 19.37 0.60
C ASN A 32 -11.63 18.19 0.48
N VAL A 33 -11.22 17.13 -0.21
CA VAL A 33 -12.06 15.93 -0.45
C VAL A 33 -11.52 14.76 0.35
N LEU A 34 -12.40 14.14 1.14
CA LEU A 34 -12.07 13.03 2.02
C LEU A 34 -12.96 11.81 1.70
N ASP A 35 -12.34 10.71 1.32
CA ASP A 35 -13.00 9.40 1.10
C ASP A 35 -12.25 8.31 1.88
N VAL A 36 -12.62 8.11 3.15
CA VAL A 36 -11.97 7.18 4.09
C VAL A 36 -12.96 6.16 4.67
N ARG A 37 -12.45 4.95 4.93
CA ARG A 37 -13.15 3.92 5.70
C ARG A 37 -12.74 4.07 7.18
N GLU A 38 -13.67 4.43 8.05
CA GLU A 38 -13.45 4.38 9.50
C GLU A 38 -13.72 2.96 10.02
N THR A 39 -12.69 2.27 10.53
CA THR A 39 -12.82 1.05 11.31
C THR A 39 -12.66 1.38 12.79
N SER A 40 -13.77 1.51 13.51
CA SER A 40 -13.76 1.60 14.97
C SER A 40 -13.76 0.19 15.58
N ASP A 41 -12.64 -0.51 15.51
CA ASP A 41 -12.51 -1.81 16.19
C ASP A 41 -11.95 -1.58 17.61
N ALA A 42 -12.87 -1.33 18.54
CA ALA A 42 -12.63 -1.63 19.94
C ALA A 42 -12.54 -3.16 20.07
N ILE A 43 -11.34 -3.65 20.38
CA ILE A 43 -11.06 -5.08 20.59
C ILE A 43 -11.76 -5.53 21.88
N ASP A 44 -12.98 -6.06 21.75
CA ASP A 44 -13.51 -7.03 22.71
C ASP A 44 -13.13 -8.42 22.18
N GLY A 45 -12.16 -9.03 22.87
CA GLY A 45 -11.63 -10.33 22.52
C GLY A 45 -12.66 -11.43 22.75
N ASP A 46 -12.89 -12.24 21.72
CA ASP A 46 -13.26 -13.65 21.83
C ASP A 46 -13.05 -14.34 20.47
N ALA A 47 -11.95 -15.09 20.37
CA ALA A 47 -11.68 -15.99 19.25
C ALA A 47 -12.23 -17.40 19.58
N PRO A 48 -12.90 -18.07 18.64
CA PRO A 48 -12.97 -19.53 18.62
C PRO A 48 -12.08 -20.13 17.53
N PRO A 49 -11.67 -21.40 17.68
CA PRO A 49 -10.42 -21.92 17.12
C PRO A 49 -10.54 -22.50 15.71
N ALA A 50 -9.35 -22.71 15.14
CA ALA A 50 -9.06 -23.43 13.90
C ALA A 50 -9.66 -24.85 13.88
N ASP A 51 -10.19 -25.22 12.70
CA ASP A 51 -10.57 -26.58 12.36
C ASP A 51 -9.54 -27.17 11.38
N LEU A 52 -8.99 -28.31 11.77
CA LEU A 52 -8.07 -29.15 11.00
C LEU A 52 -8.87 -30.38 10.54
N GLY A 53 -8.98 -30.58 9.24
CA GLY A 53 -9.43 -31.85 8.63
C GLY A 53 -9.06 -31.83 7.15
N GLU A 54 -7.94 -32.43 6.76
CA GLU A 54 -7.75 -33.85 6.40
C GLU A 54 -8.35 -34.23 5.03
N THR A 55 -7.39 -34.47 4.12
CA THR A 55 -7.31 -35.37 2.96
C THR A 55 -8.47 -36.32 2.68
N GLU A 56 -8.89 -36.37 1.41
CA GLU A 56 -9.41 -37.58 0.77
C GLU A 56 -8.75 -37.74 -0.61
N ASP A 57 -8.10 -38.89 -0.78
CA ASP A 57 -7.56 -39.45 -2.02
C ASP A 57 -8.66 -39.85 -3.00
N GLY A 58 -8.36 -39.80 -4.30
CA GLY A 58 -9.17 -40.38 -5.36
C GLY A 58 -8.38 -40.50 -6.67
N PRO A 59 -8.20 -41.70 -7.28
CA PRO A 59 -7.13 -41.99 -8.23
C PRO A 59 -7.56 -42.04 -9.70
N ASP A 60 -6.55 -42.30 -10.55
CA ASP A 60 -6.58 -42.96 -11.87
C ASP A 60 -6.31 -42.09 -13.11
N GLY A 61 -5.27 -42.46 -13.87
CA GLY A 61 -5.12 -42.05 -15.26
C GLY A 61 -3.72 -42.18 -15.89
N ASP A 62 -3.06 -43.33 -15.78
CA ASP A 62 -1.88 -43.65 -16.59
C ASP A 62 -2.19 -43.59 -18.10
N ALA A 63 -1.33 -42.92 -18.86
CA ALA A 63 -1.09 -43.22 -20.28
C ALA A 63 0.32 -42.75 -20.67
N ASP A 64 1.27 -43.65 -20.45
CA ASP A 64 2.61 -43.67 -21.05
C ASP A 64 2.52 -44.31 -22.45
N ALA A 65 3.08 -43.63 -23.45
CA ALA A 65 3.53 -44.18 -24.74
C ALA A 65 4.16 -43.03 -25.54
N GLY A 66 5.37 -43.09 -26.06
CA GLY A 66 6.35 -44.16 -26.12
C GLY A 66 7.40 -43.68 -27.10
N ALA A 67 8.66 -43.60 -26.66
CA ALA A 67 9.79 -43.33 -27.51
C ALA A 67 10.12 -44.59 -28.32
N ASP A 68 9.94 -44.54 -29.64
CA ASP A 68 10.51 -45.55 -30.54
C ASP A 68 11.86 -45.05 -31.04
N ALA A 69 12.90 -45.59 -30.40
CA ALA A 69 14.24 -45.68 -30.94
C ALA A 69 14.36 -47.04 -31.65
N ASP A 70 14.17 -47.07 -32.96
CA ASP A 70 14.60 -48.18 -33.80
C ASP A 70 15.69 -47.69 -34.76
N ALA A 71 16.91 -48.05 -34.43
CA ALA A 71 18.06 -48.02 -35.32
C ALA A 71 18.13 -49.38 -36.04
N ASP A 72 17.50 -49.48 -37.21
CA ASP A 72 17.78 -50.51 -38.21
C ASP A 72 18.34 -49.87 -39.49
N THR A 73 19.67 -49.83 -39.57
CA THR A 73 20.40 -49.34 -40.73
C THR A 73 20.56 -50.46 -41.77
N THR A 74 19.53 -50.78 -42.56
CA THR A 74 19.71 -51.40 -43.89
C THR A 74 18.64 -51.10 -44.96
N ASP A 75 17.70 -50.17 -44.76
CA ASP A 75 16.79 -49.75 -45.84
C ASP A 75 16.76 -48.23 -45.98
N VAL A 76 17.45 -47.70 -46.98
CA VAL A 76 17.28 -46.29 -47.38
C VAL A 76 16.00 -46.25 -48.21
N VAL A 77 14.86 -46.19 -47.53
CA VAL A 77 13.61 -45.76 -48.16
C VAL A 77 13.80 -44.29 -48.52
N PRO A 78 13.64 -43.86 -49.79
CA PRO A 78 13.71 -42.44 -50.10
C PRO A 78 12.56 -41.70 -49.41
N ASP A 79 12.87 -40.71 -48.58
CA ASP A 79 11.93 -39.94 -47.73
C ASP A 79 10.93 -39.04 -48.48
N GLY A 80 10.56 -39.40 -49.71
CA GLY A 80 9.68 -38.62 -50.58
C GLY A 80 8.28 -39.21 -50.75
N PRO A 81 7.28 -38.38 -51.13
CA PRO A 81 5.96 -38.88 -51.50
C PRO A 81 6.04 -39.90 -52.64
N PRO A 82 5.14 -40.90 -52.65
CA PRO A 82 5.16 -41.94 -53.67
C PRO A 82 4.81 -41.38 -55.04
N CYS A 83 5.50 -41.86 -56.07
CA CYS A 83 5.33 -41.42 -57.45
C CYS A 83 5.44 -42.60 -58.43
N THR A 84 4.83 -42.40 -59.59
CA THR A 84 4.95 -43.30 -60.75
C THR A 84 5.62 -42.60 -61.93
N THR A 85 5.63 -41.27 -61.95
CA THR A 85 6.34 -40.46 -62.95
C THR A 85 7.00 -39.24 -62.31
N THR A 86 8.08 -38.74 -62.92
CA THR A 86 8.78 -37.50 -62.51
C THR A 86 7.85 -36.28 -62.45
N ALA A 87 6.82 -36.20 -63.29
CA ALA A 87 5.91 -35.05 -63.31
C ALA A 87 5.00 -34.96 -62.06
N GLU A 88 4.88 -36.05 -61.29
CA GLU A 88 4.12 -36.08 -60.04
C GLU A 88 4.93 -35.52 -58.86
N CYS A 89 6.21 -35.24 -59.07
CA CYS A 89 7.16 -34.81 -58.05
C CYS A 89 7.44 -33.31 -58.02
N ASP A 90 6.91 -32.55 -58.99
CA ASP A 90 7.07 -31.08 -59.05
C ASP A 90 6.33 -30.44 -57.87
N ASP A 91 7.10 -29.94 -56.89
CA ASP A 91 6.60 -29.25 -55.71
C ASP A 91 6.53 -27.72 -55.91
N TYR A 92 6.88 -27.26 -57.12
CA TYR A 92 6.99 -25.87 -57.52
C TYR A 92 8.04 -25.05 -56.76
N ASP A 93 8.96 -25.69 -56.04
CA ASP A 93 10.11 -25.03 -55.41
C ASP A 93 11.25 -24.88 -56.43
N PRO A 94 11.56 -23.67 -56.90
CA PRO A 94 12.67 -23.47 -57.81
C PRO A 94 14.04 -23.65 -57.15
N CYS A 95 14.13 -23.84 -55.83
CA CYS A 95 15.39 -23.89 -55.07
C CYS A 95 15.92 -25.29 -54.77
N ASN A 96 15.15 -26.35 -54.95
CA ASN A 96 15.58 -27.73 -54.68
C ASN A 96 15.82 -28.55 -55.97
N GLY A 97 15.86 -27.86 -57.12
CA GLY A 97 16.15 -28.46 -58.42
C GLY A 97 15.03 -29.38 -58.92
N LEU A 98 15.16 -29.87 -60.16
CA LEU A 98 14.14 -30.72 -60.76
C LEU A 98 14.03 -32.06 -60.03
N GLU A 99 12.85 -32.32 -59.48
CA GLU A 99 12.53 -33.49 -58.68
C GLU A 99 12.27 -34.68 -59.60
N THR A 100 12.86 -35.82 -59.23
CA THR A 100 12.80 -37.04 -60.04
C THR A 100 12.18 -38.16 -59.26
N CYS A 101 11.31 -38.93 -59.93
CA CYS A 101 10.75 -40.15 -59.36
C CYS A 101 11.82 -41.26 -59.38
N VAL A 102 12.41 -41.55 -58.23
CA VAL A 102 13.47 -42.56 -58.07
C VAL A 102 12.95 -43.67 -57.17
N ALA A 103 12.97 -44.92 -57.66
CA ALA A 103 12.49 -46.09 -56.92
C ALA A 103 11.04 -45.99 -56.39
N GLY A 104 10.18 -45.23 -57.07
CA GLY A 104 8.77 -45.05 -56.67
C GLY A 104 8.53 -43.92 -55.67
N HIS A 105 9.55 -43.10 -55.37
CA HIS A 105 9.48 -41.97 -54.46
C HIS A 105 10.09 -40.71 -55.09
N CYS A 106 9.53 -39.55 -54.80
CA CYS A 106 10.06 -38.29 -55.28
C CYS A 106 11.37 -37.95 -54.55
N ALA A 107 12.43 -37.70 -55.30
CA ALA A 107 13.69 -37.19 -54.78
C ALA A 107 13.92 -35.79 -55.35
N THR A 108 14.26 -34.84 -54.48
CA THR A 108 14.64 -33.48 -54.88
C THR A 108 15.92 -33.52 -55.72
N GLY A 109 16.06 -32.56 -56.62
CA GLY A 109 17.28 -32.37 -57.40
C GLY A 109 18.41 -31.75 -56.57
N PRO A 110 19.60 -31.57 -57.17
CA PRO A 110 20.61 -30.69 -56.59
C PRO A 110 20.09 -29.24 -56.62
N SER A 111 20.42 -28.49 -55.56
CA SER A 111 20.13 -27.05 -55.51
C SER A 111 20.73 -26.36 -56.74
N PRO A 112 19.96 -25.55 -57.49
CA PRO A 112 20.48 -24.83 -58.65
C PRO A 112 21.39 -23.66 -58.25
N CYS A 113 21.51 -23.37 -56.95
CA CYS A 113 22.39 -22.34 -56.41
C CYS A 113 23.72 -22.88 -55.88
N ASP A 114 23.96 -24.20 -55.90
CA ASP A 114 25.27 -24.75 -55.56
C ASP A 114 26.31 -24.32 -56.60
N ASP A 115 27.30 -23.51 -56.19
CA ASP A 115 28.38 -23.02 -57.06
C ASP A 115 29.56 -24.02 -57.17
N GLY A 116 29.50 -25.13 -56.44
CA GLY A 116 30.51 -26.17 -56.40
C GLY A 116 31.75 -25.79 -55.59
N ILE A 117 31.73 -24.68 -54.85
CA ILE A 117 32.83 -24.25 -53.98
C ILE A 117 32.58 -24.74 -52.55
N ALA A 118 33.41 -25.66 -52.06
CA ALA A 118 33.16 -26.30 -50.77
C ALA A 118 33.16 -25.37 -49.54
N CYS A 119 33.67 -24.14 -49.67
CA CYS A 119 33.74 -23.16 -48.58
C CYS A 119 32.74 -22.01 -48.72
N THR A 120 31.80 -22.10 -49.66
CA THR A 120 30.64 -21.22 -49.73
C THR A 120 29.45 -21.89 -49.08
N THR A 121 28.57 -21.07 -48.50
CA THR A 121 27.20 -21.49 -48.20
C THR A 121 26.28 -20.82 -49.19
N ASP A 122 25.58 -21.64 -49.98
CA ASP A 122 24.71 -21.17 -51.03
C ASP A 122 23.26 -21.05 -50.53
N ALA A 123 22.76 -19.82 -50.54
CA ALA A 123 21.39 -19.52 -50.19
C ALA A 123 20.55 -19.31 -51.46
N CYS A 124 19.43 -20.01 -51.55
CA CYS A 124 18.44 -19.81 -52.60
C CYS A 124 17.22 -19.09 -52.04
N THR A 125 16.87 -17.95 -52.63
CA THR A 125 15.63 -17.23 -52.30
C THR A 125 14.62 -17.46 -53.42
N ALA A 126 13.58 -18.22 -53.13
CA ALA A 126 12.50 -18.50 -54.06
C ALA A 126 11.46 -17.36 -54.10
N THR A 127 10.91 -17.13 -55.29
CA THR A 127 9.67 -16.41 -55.56
C THR A 127 8.76 -17.32 -56.38
N ALA A 128 7.49 -16.97 -56.55
CA ALA A 128 6.48 -17.85 -57.18
C ALA A 128 6.84 -18.36 -58.60
N THR A 129 7.80 -17.75 -59.31
CA THR A 129 8.23 -18.17 -60.66
C THR A 129 9.73 -18.04 -60.92
N SER A 130 10.53 -17.67 -59.91
CA SER A 130 11.96 -17.38 -60.09
C SER A 130 12.72 -17.57 -58.78
N TYR A 131 14.04 -17.67 -58.87
CA TYR A 131 14.91 -17.72 -57.71
C TYR A 131 16.10 -16.78 -57.90
N THR A 132 16.72 -16.38 -56.79
CA THR A 132 18.01 -15.70 -56.77
C THR A 132 18.99 -16.49 -55.91
N CYS A 133 20.23 -16.61 -56.38
CA CYS A 133 21.31 -17.26 -55.62
C CYS A 133 22.17 -16.21 -54.93
N GLU A 134 22.48 -16.48 -53.67
CA GLU A 134 23.47 -15.75 -52.88
C GLU A 134 24.51 -16.73 -52.37
N HIS A 135 25.77 -16.49 -52.68
CA HIS A 135 26.90 -17.34 -52.29
C HIS A 135 27.68 -16.62 -51.20
N ILE A 136 27.54 -17.08 -49.95
CA ILE A 136 28.18 -16.44 -48.79
C ILE A 136 29.49 -17.17 -48.50
N LEU A 137 30.59 -16.42 -48.46
CA LEU A 137 31.92 -16.97 -48.14
C LEU A 137 31.98 -17.40 -46.67
N VAL A 138 32.39 -18.64 -46.41
CA VAL A 138 32.59 -19.17 -45.07
C VAL A 138 34.06 -19.52 -44.88
N HIS A 139 34.86 -18.53 -44.47
CA HIS A 139 36.30 -18.72 -44.28
C HIS A 139 36.64 -19.84 -43.27
N THR A 140 35.78 -20.07 -42.27
CA THR A 140 35.93 -21.14 -41.27
C THR A 140 35.63 -22.54 -41.81
N ALA A 141 35.06 -22.66 -43.02
CA ALA A 141 34.89 -23.95 -43.69
C ALA A 141 36.21 -24.46 -44.30
N CYS A 142 37.22 -23.59 -44.42
CA CYS A 142 38.54 -23.94 -44.89
C CYS A 142 39.44 -24.51 -43.77
N PRO A 143 40.41 -25.36 -44.12
CA PRO A 143 41.48 -25.78 -43.21
C PRO A 143 42.22 -24.59 -42.57
N GLU A 144 42.93 -24.86 -41.48
CA GLU A 144 43.76 -23.84 -40.83
C GLU A 144 44.73 -23.19 -41.84
N PHE A 145 44.83 -21.86 -41.80
CA PHE A 145 45.67 -21.01 -42.67
C PHE A 145 45.21 -20.87 -44.14
N GLU A 146 43.97 -21.25 -44.44
CA GLU A 146 43.34 -21.02 -45.74
C GLU A 146 42.13 -20.06 -45.62
N LEU A 147 41.89 -19.28 -46.68
CA LEU A 147 40.71 -18.43 -46.82
C LEU A 147 39.89 -18.87 -48.03
N CYS A 148 38.57 -18.75 -47.93
CA CYS A 148 37.67 -19.05 -49.02
C CYS A 148 37.72 -17.96 -50.10
N ARG A 149 37.89 -18.36 -51.37
CA ARG A 149 37.74 -17.48 -52.53
C ARG A 149 36.58 -17.93 -53.44
N PRO A 150 35.75 -16.99 -53.94
CA PRO A 150 34.59 -17.33 -54.79
C PRO A 150 34.93 -18.08 -56.09
N ASP A 151 36.17 -18.00 -56.57
CA ASP A 151 36.59 -18.53 -57.87
C ASP A 151 37.39 -19.84 -57.79
N VAL A 152 37.89 -20.21 -56.60
CA VAL A 152 38.84 -21.33 -56.44
C VAL A 152 38.50 -22.22 -55.24
N GLY A 153 37.82 -21.71 -54.23
CA GLY A 153 37.64 -22.36 -52.95
C GLY A 153 38.76 -22.02 -51.96
N CYS A 154 39.08 -22.94 -51.06
CA CYS A 154 40.07 -22.70 -50.01
C CYS A 154 41.49 -22.57 -50.58
N ILE A 155 42.16 -21.46 -50.25
CA ILE A 155 43.53 -21.19 -50.68
C ILE A 155 44.39 -20.59 -49.57
N GLU A 156 45.68 -20.88 -49.61
CA GLU A 156 46.69 -20.21 -48.78
C GLU A 156 47.01 -18.82 -49.37
N ILE A 157 46.84 -17.77 -48.56
CA ILE A 157 47.16 -16.38 -48.94
C ILE A 157 48.36 -15.88 -48.11
N PRO A 158 49.52 -15.62 -48.73
CA PRO A 158 50.68 -15.10 -48.03
C PRO A 158 50.50 -13.62 -47.66
N CYS A 159 50.94 -13.26 -46.46
CA CYS A 159 50.76 -11.92 -45.91
C CYS A 159 52.02 -11.43 -45.17
N THR A 160 52.15 -10.11 -45.03
CA THR A 160 53.18 -9.46 -44.20
C THR A 160 52.59 -8.69 -43.03
N THR A 161 51.35 -8.21 -43.19
CA THR A 161 50.56 -7.52 -42.17
C THR A 161 49.12 -8.03 -42.23
N SER A 162 48.34 -7.86 -41.16
CA SER A 162 46.92 -8.23 -41.17
C SER A 162 46.10 -7.43 -42.20
N GLU A 163 46.55 -6.23 -42.55
CA GLU A 163 45.92 -5.42 -43.61
C GLU A 163 46.00 -6.08 -45.00
N ASP A 164 46.99 -6.97 -45.21
CA ASP A 164 47.11 -7.72 -46.47
C ASP A 164 46.03 -8.83 -46.58
N CYS A 165 45.44 -9.22 -45.44
CA CYS A 165 44.42 -10.26 -45.35
C CYS A 165 43.00 -9.71 -45.26
N ASP A 166 42.86 -8.46 -44.82
CA ASP A 166 41.58 -7.78 -44.62
C ASP A 166 40.83 -7.65 -45.95
N ASN A 167 39.70 -8.36 -46.06
CA ASN A 167 38.89 -8.35 -47.27
C ASN A 167 37.89 -7.17 -47.30
N GLY A 168 37.85 -6.34 -46.25
CA GLY A 168 36.94 -5.21 -46.07
C GLY A 168 35.54 -5.57 -45.58
N ASN A 169 35.28 -6.84 -45.24
CA ASN A 169 34.02 -7.34 -44.69
C ASN A 169 34.18 -7.71 -43.21
N ASP A 170 34.25 -6.71 -42.33
CA ASP A 170 34.40 -6.92 -40.89
C ASP A 170 33.32 -7.82 -40.23
N CYS A 171 32.18 -8.04 -40.92
CA CYS A 171 31.09 -8.87 -40.43
C CYS A 171 31.38 -10.37 -40.42
N ASP A 172 32.16 -10.88 -41.39
CA ASP A 172 32.60 -12.29 -41.40
C ASP A 172 33.83 -12.53 -40.51
N GLY A 173 34.34 -11.46 -39.91
CA GLY A 173 35.40 -11.46 -38.93
C GLY A 173 36.72 -11.00 -39.54
N ARG A 174 37.25 -9.90 -38.99
CA ARG A 174 38.49 -9.30 -39.48
C ARG A 174 39.65 -10.30 -39.55
N GLU A 175 40.16 -10.54 -40.75
CA GLU A 175 41.24 -11.48 -40.98
C GLU A 175 42.57 -10.98 -40.44
N THR A 176 43.41 -11.92 -40.01
CA THR A 176 44.71 -11.61 -39.43
C THR A 176 45.83 -12.39 -40.08
N CYS A 177 47.00 -11.76 -40.17
CA CYS A 177 48.19 -12.44 -40.67
C CYS A 177 48.86 -13.20 -39.53
N HIS A 178 49.05 -14.52 -39.68
CA HIS A 178 49.75 -15.30 -38.66
C HIS A 178 51.23 -14.88 -38.57
N PRO A 179 51.74 -14.46 -37.39
CA PRO A 179 53.01 -13.76 -37.28
C PRO A 179 54.24 -14.65 -37.59
N THR A 180 54.10 -15.97 -37.53
CA THR A 180 55.19 -16.93 -37.79
C THR A 180 55.01 -17.74 -39.07
N VAL A 181 53.79 -17.93 -39.53
CA VAL A 181 53.48 -18.73 -40.75
C VAL A 181 53.35 -17.82 -41.97
N ALA A 182 53.08 -16.52 -41.77
CA ALA A 182 52.90 -15.53 -42.82
C ALA A 182 51.80 -15.91 -43.82
N LEU A 183 50.73 -16.54 -43.32
CA LEU A 183 49.51 -16.86 -44.03
C LEU A 183 48.31 -16.21 -43.33
N CYS A 184 47.32 -15.84 -44.12
CA CYS A 184 46.08 -15.26 -43.63
C CYS A 184 45.23 -16.28 -42.86
N MET A 185 44.61 -15.81 -41.79
CA MET A 185 43.68 -16.57 -40.96
C MET A 185 42.35 -15.84 -40.88
N ALA A 186 41.26 -16.59 -41.01
CA ALA A 186 39.90 -16.10 -40.82
C ALA A 186 39.73 -15.47 -39.44
N GLY A 187 39.02 -14.35 -39.37
CA GLY A 187 38.57 -13.79 -38.10
C GLY A 187 37.41 -14.60 -37.51
N LEU A 188 37.06 -14.28 -36.26
CA LEU A 188 35.79 -14.73 -35.69
C LEU A 188 34.67 -13.81 -36.19
N PRO A 189 33.55 -14.36 -36.70
CA PRO A 189 32.46 -13.55 -37.22
C PRO A 189 31.85 -12.66 -36.14
N MET A 190 31.46 -11.44 -36.53
CA MET A 190 30.83 -10.49 -35.61
C MET A 190 29.40 -10.95 -35.32
N ILE A 191 29.15 -11.35 -34.07
CA ILE A 191 27.81 -11.70 -33.60
C ILE A 191 27.11 -10.43 -33.11
N CYS A 192 26.11 -9.99 -33.85
CA CYS A 192 25.26 -8.87 -33.46
C CYS A 192 24.03 -9.36 -32.71
N GLU A 193 24.15 -9.48 -31.40
CA GLU A 193 23.05 -9.76 -30.48
C GLU A 193 22.70 -8.49 -29.71
N LEU A 194 21.69 -7.76 -30.21
CA LEU A 194 21.05 -6.72 -29.43
C LEU A 194 19.94 -7.34 -28.56
N PRO A 195 19.85 -7.02 -27.26
CA PRO A 195 18.80 -7.50 -26.37
C PRO A 195 17.41 -7.30 -26.98
N HIS A 196 16.69 -8.41 -27.14
CA HIS A 196 15.31 -8.46 -27.63
C HIS A 196 15.03 -7.72 -28.95
N ALA A 197 16.05 -7.56 -29.78
CA ALA A 197 15.95 -6.91 -31.07
C ALA A 197 16.49 -7.82 -32.16
N ARG A 198 15.96 -7.64 -33.38
CA ARG A 198 16.60 -8.14 -34.59
C ARG A 198 17.69 -7.16 -34.99
N SER A 199 18.91 -7.67 -35.07
CA SER A 199 20.09 -6.94 -35.49
C SER A 199 20.83 -7.70 -36.58
N ARG A 200 21.56 -6.96 -37.43
CA ARG A 200 22.50 -7.55 -38.39
C ARG A 200 23.78 -6.73 -38.44
N CYS A 201 24.89 -7.38 -38.77
CA CYS A 201 26.12 -6.67 -39.07
C CYS A 201 26.03 -6.03 -40.46
N VAL A 202 26.42 -4.76 -40.56
CA VAL A 202 26.56 -4.02 -41.82
C VAL A 202 27.85 -3.24 -41.75
N ALA A 203 28.82 -3.56 -42.62
CA ALA A 203 30.11 -2.87 -42.68
C ALA A 203 30.82 -2.77 -41.32
N GLY A 204 30.82 -3.85 -40.54
CA GLY A 204 31.48 -3.91 -39.23
C GLY A 204 30.72 -3.24 -38.08
N GLU A 205 29.48 -2.79 -38.31
CA GLU A 205 28.62 -2.22 -37.27
C GLU A 205 27.35 -3.05 -37.09
N CYS A 206 26.95 -3.26 -35.83
CA CYS A 206 25.67 -3.88 -35.53
C CYS A 206 24.54 -2.89 -35.73
N VAL A 207 23.76 -3.10 -36.78
CA VAL A 207 22.62 -2.26 -37.13
C VAL A 207 21.35 -2.89 -36.58
N PHE A 208 20.62 -2.09 -35.80
CA PHE A 208 19.26 -2.38 -35.36
C PHE A 208 18.29 -2.41 -36.55
N ILE A 209 17.44 -3.44 -36.61
CA ILE A 209 16.40 -3.56 -37.64
C ILE A 209 15.03 -3.24 -37.03
N GLU A 210 14.62 -4.03 -36.05
CA GLU A 210 13.31 -3.94 -35.40
C GLU A 210 13.36 -4.65 -34.04
N CYS A 211 12.45 -4.31 -33.13
CA CYS A 211 12.25 -5.10 -31.93
C CYS A 211 11.68 -6.48 -32.26
N LEU A 212 11.98 -7.47 -31.42
CA LEU A 212 11.26 -8.73 -31.46
C LEU A 212 9.77 -8.48 -31.12
N PRO A 213 8.83 -9.33 -31.61
CA PRO A 213 7.42 -9.20 -31.28
C PRO A 213 7.19 -9.14 -29.76
N GLY A 214 6.41 -8.14 -29.31
CA GLY A 214 6.14 -7.91 -27.89
C GLY A 214 7.23 -7.15 -27.14
N TRP A 215 8.28 -6.67 -27.82
CA TRP A 215 9.33 -5.84 -27.24
C TRP A 215 9.32 -4.44 -27.82
N TRP A 216 9.68 -3.47 -26.99
CA TRP A 216 9.64 -2.05 -27.32
C TRP A 216 10.92 -1.35 -26.87
N ASN A 217 11.41 -0.45 -27.72
CA ASN A 217 12.52 0.44 -27.42
C ASN A 217 11.92 1.78 -26.95
N LEU A 218 12.01 2.04 -25.64
CA LEU A 218 11.34 3.19 -25.01
C LEU A 218 12.23 4.44 -25.00
N ASP A 219 13.54 4.26 -24.82
CA ASP A 219 14.49 5.38 -24.77
C ASP A 219 14.87 5.92 -26.17
N GLY A 220 14.50 5.19 -27.23
CA GLY A 220 14.81 5.50 -28.61
C GLY A 220 16.26 5.17 -29.01
N ASP A 221 17.06 4.56 -28.14
CA ASP A 221 18.44 4.22 -28.41
C ASP A 221 18.52 2.88 -29.12
N THR A 222 18.75 2.88 -30.42
CA THR A 222 18.85 1.63 -31.19
C THR A 222 20.11 0.82 -30.88
N SER A 223 21.04 1.35 -30.08
CA SER A 223 22.34 0.73 -29.81
C SER A 223 22.30 -0.30 -28.67
N ASN A 224 21.27 -0.25 -27.81
CA ASN A 224 21.13 -1.10 -26.63
C ASN A 224 19.97 -2.12 -26.75
N GLY A 225 19.19 -2.08 -27.83
CA GLY A 225 18.19 -3.10 -28.18
C GLY A 225 16.76 -2.64 -27.96
N CYS A 226 15.94 -3.51 -27.37
CA CYS A 226 14.58 -3.20 -26.92
C CYS A 226 14.43 -3.65 -25.46
N GLU A 227 14.07 -2.72 -24.59
CA GLU A 227 14.23 -2.85 -23.14
C GLU A 227 13.00 -3.45 -22.48
N VAL A 228 11.82 -3.21 -23.05
CA VAL A 228 10.54 -3.47 -22.38
C VAL A 228 9.72 -4.50 -23.13
N ALA A 229 9.25 -5.53 -22.42
CA ALA A 229 8.25 -6.46 -22.91
C ALA A 229 6.85 -5.93 -22.60
N CYS A 230 6.03 -5.72 -23.63
CA CYS A 230 4.66 -5.22 -23.50
C CYS A 230 3.77 -5.78 -24.62
N ASP A 231 2.53 -6.12 -24.31
CA ASP A 231 1.57 -6.67 -25.28
C ASP A 231 0.96 -5.59 -26.21
N HIS A 232 1.19 -4.31 -25.88
CA HIS A 232 0.81 -3.13 -26.66
C HIS A 232 1.96 -2.12 -26.75
N ASP A 233 1.85 -1.08 -27.59
CA ASP A 233 2.86 -0.01 -27.71
C ASP A 233 2.78 0.90 -26.48
N PRO A 234 3.78 0.89 -25.57
CA PRO A 234 3.73 1.70 -24.35
C PRO A 234 4.04 3.18 -24.61
N ARG A 235 4.55 3.54 -25.79
CA ARG A 235 5.07 4.88 -26.05
C ARG A 235 3.94 5.91 -26.10
N GLY A 236 4.10 6.95 -25.29
CA GLY A 236 3.13 8.04 -25.21
C GLY A 236 1.82 7.65 -24.51
N MET A 237 1.74 6.46 -23.90
CA MET A 237 0.72 6.17 -22.92
C MET A 237 1.00 6.97 -21.65
N THR A 238 -0.05 7.56 -21.09
CA THR A 238 0.03 8.22 -19.79
C THR A 238 -0.34 7.17 -18.76
N ASP A 239 0.60 6.82 -17.89
CA ASP A 239 0.35 5.95 -16.76
C ASP A 239 0.41 6.73 -15.45
N GLU A 240 -0.75 6.97 -14.85
CA GLU A 240 -0.87 7.64 -13.55
C GLU A 240 -1.34 6.63 -12.51
N PRO A 241 -0.83 6.68 -11.25
CA PRO A 241 -1.30 5.78 -10.22
C PRO A 241 -2.81 5.86 -10.00
N ASP A 242 -3.55 4.83 -10.40
CA ASP A 242 -5.01 4.86 -10.39
C ASP A 242 -5.66 3.72 -9.59
N ASP A 243 -6.83 3.20 -10.00
CA ASP A 243 -7.55 2.11 -9.33
C ASP A 243 -7.51 0.79 -10.09
N GLY A 244 -7.14 0.84 -11.38
CA GLY A 244 -6.92 -0.34 -12.20
C GLY A 244 -5.67 -1.09 -11.77
N PHE A 245 -4.68 -0.38 -11.20
CA PHE A 245 -3.37 -0.93 -10.87
C PHE A 245 -2.66 -1.55 -12.08
N GLU A 246 -2.99 -1.03 -13.27
CA GLU A 246 -2.46 -1.50 -14.53
C GLU A 246 -1.22 -0.68 -14.87
N ASP A 247 -0.13 -1.35 -15.18
CA ASP A 247 1.08 -0.74 -15.75
C ASP A 247 0.82 -0.50 -17.25
N GLN A 248 0.36 0.72 -17.57
CA GLN A 248 -0.10 1.07 -18.92
C GLN A 248 1.04 1.42 -19.88
N ASN A 249 2.21 1.78 -19.35
CA ASN A 249 3.39 2.05 -20.16
C ASN A 249 4.44 0.93 -20.03
N CYS A 250 4.09 -0.18 -19.38
CA CYS A 250 4.92 -1.35 -19.15
C CYS A 250 6.30 -1.01 -18.54
N ASP A 251 6.42 0.08 -17.78
CA ASP A 251 7.70 0.52 -17.20
C ASP A 251 8.05 -0.23 -15.90
N GLY A 252 7.12 -1.06 -15.42
CA GLY A 252 7.23 -1.95 -14.29
C GLY A 252 6.49 -1.47 -13.03
N ILE A 253 5.71 -0.39 -13.08
CA ILE A 253 4.84 0.05 -11.99
C ILE A 253 3.48 0.52 -12.52
N ASP A 254 2.47 0.64 -11.65
CA ASP A 254 1.28 1.45 -11.93
C ASP A 254 1.64 2.92 -11.62
N GLY A 255 1.84 3.70 -12.70
CA GLY A 255 2.41 5.04 -12.68
C GLY A 255 3.60 5.16 -13.63
N THR A 256 4.20 6.34 -13.75
CA THR A 256 5.40 6.52 -14.59
C THR A 256 6.66 6.66 -13.72
N VAL A 257 7.66 5.80 -13.90
CA VAL A 257 8.90 5.76 -13.10
C VAL A 257 9.59 7.13 -13.07
N GLU A 258 9.63 7.84 -14.20
CA GLU A 258 10.29 9.13 -14.36
C GLU A 258 9.56 10.28 -13.65
N ASP A 259 8.27 10.15 -13.36
CA ASP A 259 7.44 11.20 -12.78
C ASP A 259 7.47 11.24 -11.24
N GLY A 260 8.22 10.33 -10.61
CA GLY A 260 8.23 10.18 -9.15
C GLY A 260 9.52 9.67 -8.53
N VAL A 261 9.48 9.55 -7.21
CA VAL A 261 10.55 8.96 -6.39
C VAL A 261 10.00 7.82 -5.55
N PHE A 262 10.87 6.90 -5.17
CA PHE A 262 10.52 5.66 -4.49
C PHE A 262 10.88 5.71 -3.00
N VAL A 263 9.97 5.22 -2.16
CA VAL A 263 10.10 5.16 -0.70
C VAL A 263 9.77 3.76 -0.21
N ALA A 264 10.64 3.17 0.62
CA ALA A 264 10.47 1.85 1.22
C ALA A 264 11.00 1.84 2.66
N ASP A 265 10.41 1.06 3.56
CA ASP A 265 10.81 1.03 4.97
C ASP A 265 12.20 0.40 5.19
N ASP A 266 12.67 -0.40 4.23
CA ASP A 266 14.02 -0.97 4.14
C ASP A 266 15.02 -0.13 3.30
N GLY A 267 14.61 1.07 2.86
CA GLY A 267 15.44 1.99 2.08
C GLY A 267 16.58 2.66 2.87
N SER A 268 17.11 3.76 2.34
CA SER A 268 18.15 4.57 3.02
C SER A 268 17.93 6.08 2.88
N ALA A 269 18.60 6.88 3.71
CA ALA A 269 18.45 8.34 3.74
C ALA A 269 19.40 9.10 2.79
N PHE A 270 20.42 8.43 2.24
CA PHE A 270 21.49 9.04 1.44
C PHE A 270 21.55 8.46 0.04
N VAL A 271 20.40 8.48 -0.64
CA VAL A 271 20.13 7.76 -1.88
C VAL A 271 19.48 8.67 -2.91
N SER A 272 19.39 8.20 -4.15
CA SER A 272 18.76 8.93 -5.25
C SER A 272 17.24 8.82 -5.28
N GLY A 273 16.64 7.85 -4.58
CA GLY A 273 15.20 7.63 -4.57
C GLY A 273 14.68 6.88 -5.80
N THR A 274 15.52 6.05 -6.41
CA THR A 274 15.14 5.18 -7.53
C THR A 274 14.49 3.90 -7.04
N ARG A 275 13.91 3.10 -7.96
CA ARG A 275 13.36 1.77 -7.65
C ARG A 275 14.35 0.86 -6.93
N ASP A 276 15.63 0.90 -7.30
CA ASP A 276 16.65 0.05 -6.68
C ASP A 276 17.16 0.63 -5.36
N ASP A 277 17.20 1.96 -5.24
CA ASP A 277 17.77 2.68 -4.10
C ASP A 277 16.77 3.72 -3.52
N PRO A 278 15.68 3.26 -2.86
CA PRO A 278 14.59 4.12 -2.41
C PRO A 278 14.90 4.80 -1.09
N PHE A 279 14.22 5.92 -0.85
CA PHE A 279 14.28 6.60 0.44
C PHE A 279 13.67 5.76 1.56
N ASN A 280 14.21 5.87 2.78
CA ASN A 280 13.65 5.23 3.97
C ASN A 280 12.57 6.03 4.71
N SER A 281 12.21 7.21 4.20
CA SER A 281 11.16 8.05 4.79
C SER A 281 10.35 8.75 3.71
N ILE A 282 9.06 8.90 3.97
CA ILE A 282 8.13 9.59 3.09
C ILE A 282 8.50 11.07 3.04
N ASN A 283 8.94 11.67 4.15
CA ASN A 283 9.42 13.05 4.14
C ASN A 283 10.62 13.24 3.21
N ALA A 284 11.60 12.33 3.19
CA ALA A 284 12.72 12.43 2.25
C ALA A 284 12.24 12.35 0.79
N GLY A 285 11.31 11.44 0.49
CA GLY A 285 10.68 11.34 -0.82
C GLY A 285 9.95 12.63 -1.23
N ILE A 286 9.11 13.19 -0.36
CA ILE A 286 8.39 14.44 -0.61
C ILE A 286 9.36 15.61 -0.89
N GLN A 287 10.42 15.74 -0.10
CA GLN A 287 11.41 16.80 -0.30
C GLN A 287 12.18 16.61 -1.61
N ALA A 288 12.56 15.38 -1.95
CA ALA A 288 13.24 15.05 -3.20
C ALA A 288 12.36 15.33 -4.42
N ALA A 289 11.09 14.86 -4.41
CA ALA A 289 10.14 15.10 -5.48
C ALA A 289 9.92 16.60 -5.72
N ARG A 290 9.69 17.35 -4.64
CA ARG A 290 9.54 18.81 -4.72
C ARG A 290 10.80 19.50 -5.28
N ALA A 291 11.99 19.08 -4.85
CA ALA A 291 13.25 19.66 -5.32
C ALA A 291 13.51 19.36 -6.80
N ALA A 292 13.10 18.19 -7.28
CA ALA A 292 13.22 17.77 -8.68
C ALA A 292 12.07 18.29 -9.57
N GLY A 293 11.00 18.84 -8.99
CA GLY A 293 9.79 19.23 -9.73
C GLY A 293 8.94 18.03 -10.17
N LEU A 294 9.12 16.88 -9.51
CA LEU A 294 8.35 15.66 -9.74
C LEU A 294 7.02 15.70 -8.98
N ARG A 295 6.06 14.95 -9.49
CA ARG A 295 4.68 14.95 -8.99
C ARG A 295 4.44 13.88 -7.95
N PHE A 296 5.10 12.73 -8.07
CA PHE A 296 4.71 11.52 -7.35
C PHE A 296 5.76 11.05 -6.33
N VAL A 297 5.26 10.49 -5.23
CA VAL A 297 6.03 9.72 -4.26
C VAL A 297 5.38 8.35 -4.15
N TYR A 298 6.08 7.32 -4.65
CA TYR A 298 5.65 5.93 -4.63
C TYR A 298 6.10 5.27 -3.32
N VAL A 299 5.14 4.89 -2.48
CA VAL A 299 5.39 4.38 -1.13
C VAL A 299 5.07 2.89 -1.08
N SER A 300 6.09 2.08 -0.83
CA SER A 300 5.93 0.66 -0.56
C SER A 300 5.17 0.44 0.76
N ALA A 301 4.40 -0.64 0.85
CA ALA A 301 3.89 -1.11 2.12
C ALA A 301 5.06 -1.38 3.07
N GLY A 302 4.91 -0.93 4.32
CA GLY A 302 5.98 -0.87 5.29
C GLY A 302 5.57 -0.04 6.51
N ASN A 303 6.44 0.02 7.52
CA ASN A 303 6.19 0.84 8.71
C ASN A 303 7.09 2.08 8.73
N TYR A 304 6.46 3.26 8.70
CA TYR A 304 7.12 4.56 8.69
C TYR A 304 6.85 5.29 10.00
N LEU A 305 7.87 5.38 10.85
CA LEU A 305 7.78 6.04 12.16
C LEU A 305 8.19 7.51 12.04
N GLU A 306 7.27 8.35 11.58
CA GLU A 306 7.52 9.78 11.36
C GLU A 306 6.24 10.62 11.42
N ALA A 307 6.41 11.95 11.46
CA ALA A 307 5.34 12.90 11.17
C ALA A 307 5.53 13.38 9.73
N VAL A 308 4.68 12.95 8.81
CA VAL A 308 4.76 13.29 7.38
C VAL A 308 4.25 14.71 7.16
N SER A 309 5.07 15.57 6.56
CA SER A 309 4.67 16.92 6.15
C SER A 309 4.44 16.95 4.64
N LEU A 310 3.19 17.14 4.23
CA LEU A 310 2.81 17.27 2.82
C LEU A 310 3.41 18.55 2.21
N ALA A 311 3.67 18.48 0.91
CA ALA A 311 4.16 19.59 0.11
C ALA A 311 3.19 19.93 -1.02
N ASP A 312 3.13 21.22 -1.37
CA ASP A 312 2.20 21.72 -2.38
C ASP A 312 2.52 21.13 -3.76
N GLY A 313 1.52 20.55 -4.42
CA GLY A 313 1.65 19.92 -5.74
C GLY A 313 2.23 18.50 -5.75
N VAL A 314 2.63 17.95 -4.59
CA VAL A 314 3.17 16.58 -4.48
C VAL A 314 2.06 15.61 -4.09
N GLN A 315 2.04 14.45 -4.75
CA GLN A 315 1.08 13.37 -4.51
C GLN A 315 1.80 12.15 -3.94
N VAL A 316 1.28 11.61 -2.83
CA VAL A 316 1.82 10.46 -2.11
C VAL A 316 0.92 9.26 -2.36
N HIS A 317 1.45 8.29 -3.11
CA HIS A 317 0.73 7.09 -3.52
C HIS A 317 1.32 5.89 -2.79
N GLY A 318 0.57 5.33 -1.85
CA GLY A 318 0.83 4.00 -1.29
C GLY A 318 0.28 2.90 -2.18
N GLY A 319 0.26 1.68 -1.64
CA GLY A 319 -0.26 0.50 -2.33
C GLY A 319 0.80 -0.31 -3.06
N TYR A 320 2.07 0.13 -3.05
CA TYR A 320 3.16 -0.55 -3.76
C TYR A 320 3.82 -1.62 -2.88
N LEU A 321 4.44 -2.61 -3.50
CA LEU A 321 5.21 -3.67 -2.82
C LEU A 321 6.62 -3.76 -3.41
N ARG A 322 7.61 -3.11 -2.79
CA ARG A 322 9.02 -3.18 -3.21
C ARG A 322 9.53 -4.60 -3.37
N ARG A 323 9.20 -5.48 -2.42
CA ARG A 323 9.61 -6.91 -2.43
C ARG A 323 9.07 -7.72 -3.62
N SER A 324 8.04 -7.20 -4.28
CA SER A 324 7.41 -7.79 -5.47
C SER A 324 7.73 -6.97 -6.72
N GLY A 325 8.89 -6.30 -6.77
CA GLY A 325 9.26 -5.50 -7.92
C GLY A 325 8.40 -4.25 -8.11
N TRP A 326 7.90 -3.66 -7.01
CA TRP A 326 7.04 -2.47 -7.03
C TRP A 326 5.65 -2.68 -7.65
N THR A 327 5.13 -3.91 -7.72
CA THR A 327 3.71 -4.15 -8.02
C THR A 327 2.83 -3.35 -7.06
N ARG A 328 1.75 -2.76 -7.59
CA ARG A 328 0.74 -2.08 -6.80
C ARG A 328 -0.49 -2.97 -6.62
N ASP A 329 -0.90 -3.20 -5.38
CA ASP A 329 -2.04 -4.06 -5.05
C ASP A 329 -2.99 -3.44 -4.01
N GLY A 330 -2.71 -2.20 -3.63
CA GLY A 330 -3.48 -1.46 -2.61
C GLY A 330 -3.10 -1.81 -1.17
N THR A 331 -2.08 -2.64 -0.92
CA THR A 331 -1.59 -2.90 0.43
C THR A 331 -1.11 -1.59 1.08
N LEU A 332 -1.69 -1.26 2.24
CA LEU A 332 -1.46 0.03 2.89
C LEU A 332 -0.03 0.15 3.47
N ALA A 333 0.61 1.29 3.22
CA ALA A 333 1.77 1.73 3.99
C ALA A 333 1.32 2.29 5.34
N VAL A 334 1.99 1.92 6.44
CA VAL A 334 1.59 2.33 7.79
C VAL A 334 2.48 3.48 8.28
N VAL A 335 1.89 4.66 8.45
CA VAL A 335 2.55 5.84 9.01
C VAL A 335 2.15 6.00 10.47
N ARG A 336 3.13 6.00 11.38
CA ARG A 336 2.90 6.23 12.81
C ARG A 336 3.63 7.48 13.27
N GLY A 337 2.86 8.47 13.69
CA GLY A 337 3.37 9.75 14.14
C GLY A 337 2.98 10.11 15.57
N PRO A 338 3.41 11.29 16.03
CA PRO A 338 3.05 11.79 17.37
C PRO A 338 1.55 12.11 17.47
N ARG A 339 1.06 12.26 18.70
CA ARG A 339 -0.32 12.70 18.99
C ARG A 339 -0.71 14.05 18.38
N THR A 340 0.27 14.83 17.92
CA THR A 340 0.08 16.16 17.31
C THR A 340 -0.15 16.09 15.80
N GLY A 341 -0.24 14.90 15.22
CA GLY A 341 -0.41 14.68 13.79
C GLY A 341 0.67 13.75 13.24
N ALA A 342 0.24 12.66 12.62
CA ALA A 342 1.09 11.78 11.82
C ALA A 342 1.16 12.23 10.36
N LEU A 343 0.11 12.88 9.86
CA LEU A 343 0.09 13.57 8.58
C LEU A 343 -0.22 15.06 8.81
N LEU A 344 0.63 15.93 8.29
CA LEU A 344 0.58 17.37 8.46
C LEU A 344 0.51 18.04 7.09
N ALA A 345 -0.36 19.03 6.94
CA ALA A 345 -0.34 19.94 5.80
C ALA A 345 -0.40 21.37 6.34
N ASP A 346 0.52 22.23 5.91
CA ASP A 346 0.51 23.63 6.27
C ASP A 346 0.65 24.51 5.03
N SER A 347 -0.20 25.54 4.94
CA SER A 347 -0.09 26.60 3.93
C SER A 347 -0.07 26.11 2.46
N LEU A 348 -0.81 25.03 2.15
CA LEU A 348 -0.92 24.49 0.78
C LEU A 348 -1.92 25.28 -0.07
N THR A 349 -1.55 25.56 -1.32
CA THR A 349 -2.36 26.37 -2.26
C THR A 349 -2.84 25.59 -3.48
N THR A 350 -2.01 24.70 -4.02
CA THR A 350 -2.32 23.77 -5.11
C THR A 350 -3.01 22.51 -4.57
N GLY A 351 -2.58 22.06 -3.39
CA GLY A 351 -3.06 20.85 -2.75
C GLY A 351 -2.11 19.67 -2.87
N ALA A 352 -2.52 18.54 -2.31
CA ALA A 352 -1.76 17.30 -2.28
C ALA A 352 -2.74 16.12 -2.30
N LEU A 353 -2.35 15.00 -2.91
CA LEU A 353 -3.11 13.75 -2.84
C LEU A 353 -2.37 12.79 -1.92
N VAL A 354 -3.11 12.07 -1.06
CA VAL A 354 -2.60 10.95 -0.28
C VAL A 354 -3.54 9.78 -0.47
N GLU A 355 -2.99 8.61 -0.80
CA GLU A 355 -3.79 7.39 -0.91
C GLU A 355 -3.07 6.11 -0.53
N TYR A 356 -3.84 5.10 -0.13
CA TYR A 356 -3.34 3.79 0.29
C TYR A 356 -2.33 3.85 1.46
N LEU A 357 -2.59 4.77 2.40
CA LEU A 357 -1.85 4.88 3.66
C LEU A 357 -2.76 4.55 4.84
N ARG A 358 -2.22 3.90 5.87
CA ARG A 358 -2.80 3.83 7.20
C ARG A 358 -2.06 4.81 8.09
N ILE A 359 -2.74 5.87 8.52
CA ILE A 359 -2.18 7.02 9.23
C ILE A 359 -2.60 6.92 10.70
N GLU A 360 -1.63 6.74 11.59
CA GLU A 360 -1.87 6.53 13.00
C GLU A 360 -1.15 7.55 13.88
N SER A 361 -1.84 8.13 14.87
CA SER A 361 -1.19 8.94 15.91
C SER A 361 -1.07 8.22 17.25
N ALA A 362 -0.03 8.55 17.99
CA ALA A 362 0.15 8.09 19.36
C ALA A 362 -0.94 8.62 20.33
N ASP A 363 -1.14 7.93 21.44
CA ASP A 363 -2.04 8.35 22.51
C ASP A 363 -1.58 9.64 23.21
N ALA A 364 -2.54 10.40 23.71
CA ALA A 364 -2.30 11.51 24.62
C ALA A 364 -2.06 11.01 26.04
N LEU A 365 -0.93 11.40 26.64
CA LEU A 365 -0.50 10.90 27.95
C LEU A 365 -0.69 11.91 29.09
N VAL A 366 -0.82 13.21 28.77
CA VAL A 366 -0.95 14.26 29.79
C VAL A 366 -2.41 14.70 29.90
N PRO A 367 -2.98 14.81 31.11
CA PRO A 367 -4.38 15.16 31.27
C PRO A 367 -4.82 16.40 30.51
N GLY A 368 -5.95 16.30 29.81
CA GLY A 368 -6.50 17.34 28.93
C GLY A 368 -5.86 17.45 27.55
N GLN A 369 -4.87 16.62 27.20
CA GLN A 369 -4.35 16.54 25.83
C GLN A 369 -5.27 15.71 24.92
N SER A 370 -5.39 16.15 23.67
CA SER A 370 -6.01 15.41 22.56
C SER A 370 -4.95 14.70 21.72
N SER A 371 -5.38 13.71 20.94
CA SER A 371 -4.59 13.08 19.88
C SER A 371 -5.24 13.31 18.51
N HIS A 372 -4.41 13.64 17.53
CA HIS A 372 -4.80 13.93 16.14
C HIS A 372 -3.94 13.10 15.18
N ALA A 373 -4.57 12.41 14.22
CA ALA A 373 -3.86 11.64 13.20
C ALA A 373 -3.47 12.51 11.99
N VAL A 374 -4.39 13.37 11.53
CA VAL A 374 -4.16 14.33 10.45
C VAL A 374 -4.39 15.76 10.96
N VAL A 375 -3.51 16.68 10.60
CA VAL A 375 -3.68 18.12 10.90
C VAL A 375 -3.47 18.94 9.63
N LEU A 376 -4.49 19.68 9.23
CA LEU A 376 -4.45 20.59 8.09
C LEU A 376 -4.55 22.02 8.61
N SER A 377 -3.53 22.83 8.35
CA SER A 377 -3.40 24.23 8.80
C SER A 377 -3.28 25.14 7.58
N SER A 378 -4.27 26.00 7.35
CA SER A 378 -4.29 26.92 6.20
C SER A 378 -3.98 26.23 4.85
N ALA A 379 -4.43 24.98 4.68
CA ALA A 379 -4.16 24.15 3.51
C ALA A 379 -5.42 23.91 2.68
N ARG A 380 -5.32 24.09 1.37
CA ARG A 380 -6.39 23.87 0.38
C ARG A 380 -6.02 22.74 -0.58
N GLY A 381 -7.02 22.12 -1.20
CA GLY A 381 -6.84 21.10 -2.24
C GLY A 381 -6.24 19.79 -1.74
N VAL A 382 -6.24 19.53 -0.43
CA VAL A 382 -5.78 18.24 0.13
C VAL A 382 -6.86 17.19 -0.12
N ARG A 383 -6.47 16.11 -0.79
CA ARG A 383 -7.31 14.94 -1.04
C ARG A 383 -6.72 13.73 -0.34
N ILE A 384 -7.52 13.07 0.49
CA ILE A 384 -7.15 11.81 1.11
C ILE A 384 -8.19 10.78 0.70
N ARG A 385 -7.78 9.77 -0.05
CA ARG A 385 -8.66 8.68 -0.51
C ARG A 385 -8.07 7.33 -0.17
N ARG A 386 -8.91 6.31 -0.01
CA ARG A 386 -8.49 4.90 0.18
C ARG A 386 -7.41 4.73 1.24
N SER A 387 -7.50 5.55 2.27
CA SER A 387 -6.58 5.57 3.40
C SER A 387 -7.37 5.24 4.66
N GLU A 388 -6.67 4.75 5.67
CA GLU A 388 -7.21 4.53 7.00
C GLU A 388 -6.64 5.57 7.94
N ILE A 389 -7.47 6.22 8.74
CA ILE A 389 -7.04 7.25 9.69
C ILE A 389 -7.41 6.80 11.09
N VAL A 390 -6.41 6.63 11.95
CA VAL A 390 -6.58 6.13 13.31
C VAL A 390 -5.93 7.08 14.30
N ALA A 391 -6.75 7.86 14.99
CA ALA A 391 -6.26 8.70 16.07
C ALA A 391 -6.02 7.88 17.34
N GLY A 392 -4.94 8.18 18.05
CA GLY A 392 -4.73 7.69 19.41
C GLY A 392 -5.80 8.17 20.40
N ASN A 393 -5.80 7.58 21.58
CA ASN A 393 -6.69 7.94 22.68
C ASN A 393 -6.39 9.35 23.22
N GLY A 394 -7.42 10.15 23.46
CA GLY A 394 -7.29 11.39 24.24
C GLY A 394 -7.05 11.10 25.73
N ALA A 395 -6.31 11.97 26.42
CA ALA A 395 -6.01 11.80 27.84
C ALA A 395 -7.21 12.24 28.70
N ALA A 396 -7.42 11.62 29.86
CA ALA A 396 -8.44 12.07 30.82
C ALA A 396 -8.28 13.57 31.15
N GLY A 397 -9.37 14.29 31.41
CA GLY A 397 -9.28 15.70 31.80
C GLY A 397 -8.55 15.87 33.13
N ALA A 398 -7.88 17.02 33.30
CA ALA A 398 -7.23 17.33 34.57
C ALA A 398 -8.27 17.30 35.72
N PRO A 399 -7.89 16.78 36.91
CA PRO A 399 -8.77 16.85 38.09
C PRO A 399 -9.13 18.31 38.40
N GLY A 400 -10.38 18.54 38.81
CA GLY A 400 -10.77 19.86 39.32
C GLY A 400 -9.91 20.29 40.52
N LEU A 401 -9.55 21.58 40.59
CA LEU A 401 -8.67 22.11 41.64
C LEU A 401 -9.26 22.02 43.06
N ASN A 402 -10.59 21.97 43.19
CA ASN A 402 -11.28 21.99 44.49
C ASN A 402 -12.23 20.79 44.62
N ALA A 403 -12.30 20.20 45.82
CA ALA A 403 -13.38 19.28 46.18
C ALA A 403 -14.73 20.02 46.21
N GLY A 404 -15.84 19.27 46.09
CA GLY A 404 -17.18 19.84 46.25
C GLY A 404 -17.34 20.53 47.62
N ALA A 405 -18.24 21.50 47.74
CA ALA A 405 -18.57 22.06 49.06
C ALA A 405 -19.20 20.97 49.94
N ALA A 406 -18.81 20.91 51.22
CA ALA A 406 -19.50 20.06 52.19
C ALA A 406 -20.98 20.46 52.25
N GLY A 407 -21.87 19.47 52.44
CA GLY A 407 -23.30 19.74 52.62
C GLY A 407 -23.55 20.64 53.84
N PRO A 408 -24.65 21.43 53.88
CA PRO A 408 -25.03 22.11 55.11
C PRO A 408 -25.27 21.10 56.23
N ASN A 409 -24.93 21.49 57.46
CA ASN A 409 -25.22 20.67 58.64
C ASN A 409 -26.73 20.40 58.75
N GLY A 410 -27.10 19.24 59.30
CA GLY A 410 -28.50 18.95 59.61
C GLY A 410 -29.10 19.99 60.54
N GLY A 411 -30.37 20.36 60.30
CA GLY A 411 -31.09 21.30 61.17
C GLY A 411 -31.28 20.76 62.59
N ASN A 412 -31.44 21.65 63.56
CA ASN A 412 -31.72 21.30 64.95
C ASN A 412 -33.04 20.52 65.07
N GLY A 413 -33.11 19.56 65.99
CA GLY A 413 -34.36 18.90 66.35
C GLY A 413 -35.37 19.88 66.97
N VAL A 414 -36.66 19.67 66.70
CA VAL A 414 -37.75 20.44 67.32
C VAL A 414 -37.87 20.12 68.81
N SER A 415 -38.26 21.09 69.63
CA SER A 415 -38.54 20.87 71.05
C SER A 415 -39.66 19.85 71.24
N GLY A 416 -39.48 18.92 72.19
CA GLY A 416 -40.54 18.03 72.63
C GLY A 416 -41.66 18.79 73.36
N PRO A 417 -42.90 18.26 73.37
CA PRO A 417 -44.00 18.84 74.15
C PRO A 417 -43.67 18.85 75.65
N ALA A 418 -44.27 19.78 76.40
CA ALA A 418 -44.10 19.86 77.85
C ALA A 418 -44.59 18.58 78.54
N GLY A 419 -43.88 18.14 79.59
CA GLY A 419 -44.31 17.02 80.43
C GLY A 419 -45.57 17.37 81.23
N TYR A 420 -46.45 16.37 81.42
CA TYR A 420 -47.62 16.47 82.28
C TYR A 420 -47.27 16.11 83.74
N GLU A 421 -48.04 16.63 84.69
CA GLU A 421 -47.84 16.34 86.12
C GLU A 421 -48.22 14.89 86.45
N ASP A 422 -47.37 14.26 87.29
CA ASP A 422 -47.55 12.94 87.90
C ASP A 422 -47.97 13.16 89.35
N ASP A 423 -49.27 13.17 89.65
CA ASP A 423 -49.79 13.13 91.01
C ASP A 423 -50.34 11.73 91.35
N SER A 424 -49.71 11.10 92.33
CA SER A 424 -49.95 9.71 92.73
C SER A 424 -51.22 9.51 93.57
N TYR A 425 -52.32 10.22 93.30
CA TYR A 425 -53.54 10.11 94.11
C TYR A 425 -54.87 9.99 93.32
N PHE A 426 -55.20 8.73 93.04
CA PHE A 426 -56.49 8.06 92.79
C PHE A 426 -57.81 8.89 92.88
N TYR A 427 -58.58 8.83 91.76
CA TYR A 427 -59.96 9.33 91.44
C TYR A 427 -60.03 10.80 90.95
N CYS A 428 -60.30 11.14 89.67
CA CYS A 428 -61.42 10.72 88.80
C CYS A 428 -61.22 11.02 87.30
N ALA A 429 -61.91 10.21 86.48
CA ALA A 429 -62.57 10.47 85.19
C ALA A 429 -61.74 10.74 83.92
N GLY A 430 -61.22 9.64 83.34
CA GLY A 430 -60.78 9.58 81.94
C GLY A 430 -59.90 8.36 81.72
N ASN A 431 -60.49 7.21 81.37
CA ASN A 431 -59.76 5.96 81.15
C ASN A 431 -58.82 6.04 79.94
N THR A 432 -57.62 6.58 80.13
CA THR A 432 -56.46 6.28 79.30
C THR A 432 -55.32 5.83 80.19
N PRO A 433 -54.72 4.64 79.95
CA PRO A 433 -53.56 4.19 80.71
C PRO A 433 -52.40 5.19 80.61
N ASP A 434 -51.74 5.44 81.73
CA ASP A 434 -50.49 6.22 81.81
C ASP A 434 -49.44 5.71 80.81
N PRO A 435 -48.85 6.59 79.99
CA PRO A 435 -47.62 6.23 79.30
C PRO A 435 -46.47 6.13 80.33
N PRO A 436 -45.56 5.14 80.21
CA PRO A 436 -44.48 4.96 81.16
C PRO A 436 -43.58 6.20 81.24
N ALA A 437 -43.22 6.59 82.46
CA ALA A 437 -42.23 7.61 82.77
C ALA A 437 -40.82 7.17 82.35
N TYR A 438 -40.53 7.23 81.06
CA TYR A 438 -39.16 7.41 80.57
C TYR A 438 -39.23 8.37 79.38
N GLN A 439 -38.72 9.57 79.56
CA GLN A 439 -38.39 10.45 78.43
C GLN A 439 -36.87 10.53 78.37
N GLU A 440 -36.27 9.48 77.80
CA GLU A 440 -34.99 9.67 77.13
C GLU A 440 -35.29 10.45 75.84
N GLY A 441 -34.54 11.55 75.62
CA GLY A 441 -34.59 12.28 74.37
C GLY A 441 -34.44 11.31 73.20
N GLY A 442 -35.22 11.50 72.14
CA GLY A 442 -35.39 10.53 71.06
C GLY A 442 -34.09 9.83 70.64
N ALA A 443 -34.10 8.51 70.67
CA ALA A 443 -32.99 7.69 70.21
C ALA A 443 -32.75 7.93 68.72
N ALA A 444 -31.49 8.16 68.34
CA ALA A 444 -31.11 8.35 66.96
C ALA A 444 -31.39 7.08 66.13
N CYS A 445 -31.92 7.25 64.92
CA CYS A 445 -32.24 6.15 64.00
C CYS A 445 -30.99 5.44 63.40
N ALA A 446 -29.78 5.80 63.83
CA ALA A 446 -28.52 5.23 63.33
C ALA A 446 -27.47 5.14 64.45
N ALA A 447 -26.76 4.02 64.52
CA ALA A 447 -25.63 3.84 65.42
C ALA A 447 -24.45 4.75 65.00
N GLY A 448 -23.95 5.57 65.92
CA GLY A 448 -22.75 6.41 65.71
C GLY A 448 -22.99 7.92 65.54
N VAL A 449 -24.23 8.41 65.62
CA VAL A 449 -24.55 9.85 65.59
C VAL A 449 -25.02 10.33 66.97
N SER A 450 -24.25 11.20 67.62
CA SER A 450 -24.63 11.87 68.87
C SER A 450 -25.55 13.06 68.59
N ASN A 451 -26.75 12.80 68.07
CA ASN A 451 -27.83 13.78 68.08
C ASN A 451 -28.57 13.65 69.41
N ALA A 452 -27.95 14.08 70.51
CA ALA A 452 -28.66 14.13 71.78
C ALA A 452 -29.83 15.11 71.64
N GLY A 453 -31.06 14.60 71.67
CA GLY A 453 -32.25 15.44 71.85
C GLY A 453 -32.07 16.29 73.11
N GLY A 454 -32.60 17.53 73.10
CA GLY A 454 -32.48 18.39 74.26
C GLY A 454 -33.10 17.73 75.49
N THR A 455 -32.53 18.00 76.67
CA THR A 455 -33.04 17.43 77.92
C THR A 455 -34.52 17.78 78.09
N GLY A 456 -35.34 16.78 78.43
CA GLY A 456 -36.75 16.99 78.75
C GLY A 456 -36.89 18.00 79.89
N GLY A 457 -37.88 18.89 79.79
CA GLY A 457 -38.13 19.88 80.83
C GLY A 457 -38.57 19.20 82.12
N ARG A 458 -38.00 19.64 83.25
CA ARG A 458 -38.34 19.09 84.58
C ARG A 458 -39.76 19.52 84.96
N ALA A 459 -40.63 18.56 85.31
CA ALA A 459 -41.93 18.86 85.90
C ALA A 459 -41.75 19.54 87.27
N CYS A 460 -42.59 20.54 87.56
CA CYS A 460 -42.66 21.20 88.85
C CYS A 460 -43.44 20.29 89.83
N LYS A 461 -43.01 20.25 91.10
CA LYS A 461 -43.75 19.61 92.19
C LYS A 461 -44.26 20.70 93.11
N THR A 462 -45.50 21.14 92.96
CA THR A 462 -46.17 21.94 94.00
C THR A 462 -47.60 21.46 94.19
N ASN A 463 -47.99 21.34 95.45
CA ASN A 463 -49.27 20.84 95.91
C ASN A 463 -50.32 21.97 96.07
N SER A 464 -50.18 23.07 95.32
CA SER A 464 -51.08 24.23 95.44
C SER A 464 -51.12 25.16 94.20
N GLY A 465 -51.33 24.60 93.00
CA GLY A 465 -51.76 25.35 91.80
C GLY A 465 -51.17 24.80 90.49
N PRO A 466 -51.81 25.06 89.33
CA PRO A 466 -51.35 24.54 88.04
C PRO A 466 -49.96 25.13 87.72
N CYS A 467 -48.95 24.28 87.60
CA CYS A 467 -47.64 24.68 87.13
C CYS A 467 -47.33 23.93 85.84
N ALA A 468 -47.19 24.66 84.73
CA ALA A 468 -46.74 24.05 83.49
C ALA A 468 -45.25 23.70 83.64
N GLY A 469 -44.87 22.45 83.34
CA GLY A 469 -43.46 22.09 83.18
C GLY A 469 -42.80 22.97 82.13
N ASN A 470 -41.52 23.28 82.30
CA ASN A 470 -40.78 24.00 81.26
C ASN A 470 -40.76 23.16 79.97
N PRO A 471 -40.79 23.78 78.77
CA PRO A 471 -40.50 23.08 77.52
C PRO A 471 -39.14 22.35 77.61
N GLY A 472 -39.01 21.21 76.93
CA GLY A 472 -37.71 20.58 76.75
C GLY A 472 -36.73 21.52 76.04
N GLY A 473 -35.45 21.44 76.40
CA GLY A 473 -34.42 22.21 75.71
C GLY A 473 -34.40 21.88 74.21
N THR A 474 -33.97 22.83 73.37
CA THR A 474 -33.61 22.51 71.98
C THR A 474 -32.45 21.51 71.98
N GLY A 475 -32.46 20.52 71.08
CA GLY A 475 -31.27 19.69 70.87
C GLY A 475 -30.05 20.55 70.53
N GLY A 476 -28.86 20.13 70.96
CA GLY A 476 -27.61 20.76 70.52
C GLY A 476 -27.45 20.65 69.00
N ALA A 477 -26.61 21.50 68.40
CA ALA A 477 -26.18 21.30 67.03
C ALA A 477 -25.56 19.91 66.91
N GLY A 478 -26.04 19.07 65.97
CA GLY A 478 -25.46 17.75 65.77
C GLY A 478 -24.00 17.85 65.34
N ASP A 479 -23.12 17.03 65.90
CA ASP A 479 -21.68 16.95 65.56
C ASP A 479 -21.41 16.35 64.17
N VAL A 480 -22.46 16.06 63.40
CA VAL A 480 -22.31 15.72 61.98
C VAL A 480 -22.00 17.00 61.20
N THR A 481 -20.71 17.27 61.05
CA THR A 481 -20.21 18.03 59.91
C THR A 481 -20.87 17.45 58.65
N GLY A 482 -21.40 18.31 57.78
CA GLY A 482 -21.92 17.85 56.50
C GLY A 482 -20.93 16.90 55.82
N GLY A 483 -21.43 15.85 55.15
CA GLY A 483 -20.59 14.85 54.51
C GLY A 483 -19.47 15.51 53.71
N ALA A 484 -18.26 14.93 53.80
CA ALA A 484 -17.10 15.44 53.06
C ALA A 484 -17.50 15.71 51.61
N GLY A 485 -17.11 16.88 51.10
CA GLY A 485 -17.32 17.23 49.71
C GLY A 485 -16.84 16.11 48.79
N GLY A 486 -17.58 15.84 47.71
CA GLY A 486 -17.20 14.81 46.75
C GLY A 486 -15.75 14.99 46.29
N THR A 487 -15.03 13.87 46.13
CA THR A 487 -13.68 13.86 45.54
C THR A 487 -13.73 14.50 44.14
N PRO A 488 -12.73 15.32 43.75
CA PRO A 488 -12.67 15.83 42.38
C PRO A 488 -12.70 14.66 41.40
N VAL A 489 -13.74 14.58 40.58
CA VAL A 489 -13.77 13.66 39.44
C VAL A 489 -12.91 14.26 38.33
N SER A 490 -12.27 13.40 37.54
CA SER A 490 -11.54 13.82 36.34
C SER A 490 -12.45 14.65 35.45
N GLY A 491 -11.93 15.75 34.89
CA GLY A 491 -12.61 16.50 33.83
C GLY A 491 -12.84 15.63 32.59
N GLY A 492 -13.59 16.14 31.61
CA GLY A 492 -13.86 15.44 30.35
C GLY A 492 -12.57 14.94 29.68
N VAL A 493 -12.62 13.75 29.08
CA VAL A 493 -11.52 13.19 28.26
C VAL A 493 -11.19 14.15 27.11
N GLY A 494 -9.89 14.35 26.87
CA GLY A 494 -9.39 14.96 25.65
C GLY A 494 -9.89 14.20 24.43
N ALA A 495 -9.95 14.87 23.29
CA ALA A 495 -10.57 14.30 22.11
C ALA A 495 -9.60 13.36 21.36
N SER A 496 -10.14 12.25 20.84
CA SER A 496 -9.53 11.44 19.79
C SER A 496 -10.11 11.92 18.47
N ILE A 497 -9.28 12.58 17.66
CA ILE A 497 -9.74 13.26 16.43
C ILE A 497 -8.96 12.70 15.25
N GLY A 498 -9.64 12.05 14.30
CA GLY A 498 -9.00 11.59 13.06
C GLY A 498 -8.34 12.74 12.30
N ILE A 499 -9.10 13.83 12.07
CA ILE A 499 -8.65 14.99 11.29
C ILE A 499 -8.95 16.30 12.03
N LEU A 500 -7.93 17.13 12.23
CA LEU A 500 -8.05 18.49 12.73
C LEU A 500 -7.86 19.51 11.61
N LEU A 501 -8.85 20.39 11.41
CA LEU A 501 -8.77 21.52 10.48
C LEU A 501 -8.53 22.81 11.26
N ILE A 502 -7.48 23.55 10.88
CA ILE A 502 -7.13 24.85 11.46
C ILE A 502 -7.15 25.87 10.31
N ALA A 503 -8.25 26.60 10.18
CA ALA A 503 -8.34 27.71 9.24
C ALA A 503 -7.75 28.97 9.89
N SER A 504 -6.78 29.62 9.24
CA SER A 504 -6.51 31.05 9.49
C SER A 504 -7.37 31.87 8.54
N GLU A 505 -8.22 32.76 9.06
CA GLU A 505 -8.81 33.83 8.25
C GLU A 505 -7.67 34.68 7.66
N LEU A 506 -7.33 34.44 6.39
CA LEU A 506 -6.59 35.41 5.57
C LEU A 506 -7.62 36.14 4.71
N ALA A 507 -7.90 37.35 5.16
CA ALA A 507 -8.84 38.28 4.55
C ALA A 507 -8.49 38.60 3.08
N THR A 508 -9.56 38.73 2.27
CA THR A 508 -9.72 39.59 1.07
C THR A 508 -8.71 39.47 -0.07
N GLU A 509 -9.18 39.02 -1.23
CA GLU A 509 -9.56 39.92 -2.34
C GLU A 509 -10.57 39.21 -3.26
N ALA A 510 -11.71 39.86 -3.47
CA ALA A 510 -12.68 39.49 -4.50
C ALA A 510 -12.28 40.21 -5.79
N VAL A 511 -12.15 39.45 -6.88
CA VAL A 511 -12.37 39.95 -8.24
C VAL A 511 -13.26 38.96 -8.96
#